data_AF-A0A0D1LBA7-F1
#
_entry.id   AF-A0A0D1LBA7-F1
#
_cell.length_a   1.000
_cell.length_b   1.000
_cell.length_c   1.000
_cell.angle_alpha   90.00
_cell.angle_beta   90.00
_cell.angle_gamma   90.00
#
_symmetry.space_group_name_H-M   'P 1'
#
loop_
_entity.id
_entity.type
_entity.pdbx_description
1 polymer ?
#
loop_
_entity_poly.entity_id
_entity_poly.type
_entity_poly.pdbx_seq_one_letter_code
_entity_poly.pdbx_strand_id
1 'polypeptide(L)' 'MQREKAIELAAFFAEFEQKMRKMNRSKIADFSHNQMLKYCRAYLVARPTV' A
#
# COMPACT_ATOMS: atom_id res chain seq x y z
N MET A 1 14.64 2.98 -8.05
CA MET A 1 14.53 3.15 -6.59
C MET A 1 13.14 3.54 -6.08
N GLN A 2 12.61 4.77 -6.24
CA GLN A 2 11.33 5.14 -5.60
C GLN A 2 10.12 4.38 -6.16
N ARG A 3 10.09 4.13 -7.47
CA ARG A 3 9.02 3.38 -8.13
C ARG A 3 9.02 1.89 -7.78
N GLU A 4 10.20 1.27 -7.67
CA GLU A 4 10.34 -0.13 -7.22
C GLU A 4 9.88 -0.27 -5.77
N LYS A 5 10.30 0.64 -4.88
CA LYS A 5 9.83 0.69 -3.49
C LYS A 5 8.31 0.87 -3.39
N ALA A 6 7.71 1.66 -4.28
CA ALA A 6 6.25 1.83 -4.34
C ALA A 6 5.53 0.53 -4.75
N ILE A 7 6.12 -0.26 -5.67
CA ILE A 7 5.59 -1.54 -6.11
C ILE A 7 5.72 -2.58 -4.99
N GLU A 8 6.87 -2.69 -4.33
CA GLU A 8 7.08 -3.59 -3.19
C GLU A 8 6.09 -3.28 -2.05
N LEU A 9 5.91 -1.99 -1.75
CA LEU A 9 4.98 -1.56 -0.72
C LEU A 9 3.52 -1.90 -1.10
N ALA A 10 3.14 -1.69 -2.36
CA ALA A 10 1.81 -2.05 -2.85
C ALA A 10 1.56 -3.56 -2.76
N ALA A 11 2.56 -4.39 -3.11
CA ALA A 11 2.49 -5.84 -3.00
C ALA A 11 2.29 -6.29 -1.54
N PHE A 12 3.07 -5.73 -0.61
CA PHE A 12 2.92 -6.00 0.83
C PHE A 12 1.51 -5.70 1.33
N PHE A 13 0.97 -4.52 0.98
CA PHE A 13 -0.37 -4.13 1.41
C PHE A 13 -1.45 -5.03 0.79
N ALA A 14 -1.32 -5.44 -0.46
CA ALA A 14 -2.27 -6.34 -1.12
C ALA A 14 -2.32 -7.72 -0.45
N GLU A 15 -1.16 -8.30 -0.10
CA GLU A 15 -1.09 -9.58 0.62
C GLU A 15 -1.72 -9.49 2.01
N PHE A 16 -1.42 -8.40 2.73
CA PHE A 16 -1.99 -8.16 4.06
C PHE A 16 -3.52 -7.97 3.99
N GLU A 17 -4.01 -7.17 3.04
CA GLU A 17 -5.44 -6.95 2.82
C GLU A 17 -6.16 -8.28 2.57
N GLN A 18 -5.62 -9.10 1.66
CA GLN A 18 -6.18 -10.41 1.33
C GLN A 18 -6.22 -11.33 2.56
N LYS A 19 -5.17 -11.34 3.38
CA LYS A 19 -5.12 -12.10 4.63
C LYS A 19 -6.18 -11.63 5.63
N MET A 20 -6.36 -10.32 5.78
CA MET A 20 -7.37 -9.75 6.69
C MET A 20 -8.79 -10.04 6.23
N ARG A 21 -9.07 -10.01 4.92
CA ARG A 21 -10.36 -10.43 4.36
C ARG A 21 -10.64 -11.91 4.64
N LYS A 22 -9.65 -12.80 4.46
CA LYS A 22 -9.78 -14.23 4.80
C LYS A 22 -10.06 -14.48 6.29
N MET A 23 -9.58 -13.61 7.17
CA MET A 23 -9.85 -13.65 8.62
C MET A 23 -11.16 -12.97 9.03
N ASN A 24 -12.00 -12.54 8.08
CA ASN A 24 -13.22 -11.76 8.32
C ASN A 24 -12.99 -10.43 9.06
N ARG A 25 -11.77 -9.87 8.96
CA ARG A 25 -11.37 -8.59 9.57
C ARG A 25 -11.48 -7.45 8.55
N SER A 26 -12.67 -7.26 7.98
CA SER A 26 -12.92 -6.29 6.90
C SER A 26 -12.49 -4.85 7.23
N LYS A 27 -12.78 -4.36 8.44
CA LYS A 27 -12.35 -3.00 8.86
C LYS A 27 -10.83 -2.80 8.81
N ILE A 28 -10.05 -3.83 9.14
CA ILE A 28 -8.58 -3.76 9.11
C ILE A 28 -8.10 -3.83 7.66
N ALA A 29 -8.73 -4.65 6.82
CA ALA A 29 -8.44 -4.71 5.39
C ALA A 29 -8.67 -3.35 4.72
N ASP A 30 -9.81 -2.71 4.97
CA ASP A 30 -10.15 -1.42 4.38
C ASP A 30 -9.26 -0.28 4.92
N PHE A 31 -8.89 -0.32 6.21
CA PHE A 31 -7.90 0.60 6.76
C PHE A 31 -6.54 0.43 6.06
N SER A 32 -6.08 -0.80 5.90
CA SER A 32 -4.81 -1.13 5.25
C SER A 32 -4.77 -0.67 3.80
N HIS A 33 -5.86 -0.89 3.05
CA HIS A 33 -6.03 -0.41 1.68
C HIS A 33 -5.91 1.12 1.58
N ASN A 34 -6.55 1.85 2.50
CA ASN A 34 -6.46 3.31 2.53
C ASN A 34 -5.04 3.81 2.87
N GLN A 35 -4.31 3.10 3.73
CA GLN A 35 -2.90 3.42 4.02
C GLN A 35 -2.02 3.20 2.80
N MET A 36 -2.18 2.07 2.10
CA MET A 36 -1.48 1.80 0.84
C MET A 36 -1.65 2.96 -0.15
N LEU A 37 -2.88 3.41 -0.41
CA LEU A 37 -3.14 4.51 -1.34
C LEU A 37 -2.41 5.80 -0.93
N LYS A 38 -2.35 6.11 0.37
CA LYS A 38 -1.61 7.28 0.89
C LYS A 38 -0.11 7.16 0.66
N TYR A 39 0.48 6.03 1.06
CA TYR A 39 1.93 5.83 0.95
C TYR A 39 2.37 5.70 -0.50
N CYS A 40 1.70 4.88 -1.32
CA CYS A 40 2.01 4.75 -2.74
C CYS A 40 1.87 6.09 -3.48
N ARG A 41 0.86 6.92 -3.15
CA ARG A 41 0.80 8.29 -3.69
C ARG A 41 2.03 9.11 -3.30
N ALA A 42 2.48 9.07 -2.04
CA ALA A 42 3.67 9.81 -1.63
C ALA A 42 4.92 9.39 -2.44
N TYR A 43 5.12 8.08 -2.66
CA TYR A 43 6.25 7.58 -3.45
C TYR A 43 6.14 7.81 -4.97
N LEU A 44 4.93 7.96 -5.50
CA LEU A 44 4.69 8.25 -6.92
C LEU A 44 4.68 9.76 -7.22
N VAL A 45 4.33 10.61 -6.24
CA VAL A 45 4.26 12.08 -6.38
C VAL A 45 5.57 12.76 -5.97
N ALA A 46 6.44 12.09 -5.21
CA ALA A 46 7.81 12.54 -4.97
C ALA A 46 8.57 12.62 -6.31
N ARG A 47 8.47 13.76 -6.98
CA ARG A 47 9.39 14.11 -8.08
C ARG A 47 10.80 14.09 -7.48
N PRO A 48 11.80 13.60 -8.22
CA PRO A 48 13.17 13.92 -7.88
C PRO A 48 13.30 15.44 -7.98
N THR A 49 13.48 16.11 -6.84
CA THR A 49 14.10 17.44 -6.84
C THR A 49 15.50 17.24 -7.36
N VAL A 50 15.70 17.78 -8.57
CA VAL A 50 16.95 17.82 -9.33
C VAL A 50 18.09 18.36 -8.48
#